data_AF-A0A378UDR7-F1
#
_entry.id   AF-A0A378UDR7-F1
#
_cell.length_a   1.000
_cell.length_b   1.000
_cell.length_c   1.000
_cell.angle_alpha   90.00
_cell.angle_beta   90.00
_cell.angle_gamma   90.00
#
_symmetry.space_group_name_H-M   'P 1'
#
loop_
_entity.id
_entity.type
_entity.pdbx_description
1 polymer ?
#
loop_
_entity_poly.entity_id
_entity_poly.type
_entity_poly.pdbx_seq_one_letter_code
_entity_poly.pdbx_strand_id
1 'polypeptide(L)' 'MFDIDELRNRLGVINDEYPRMETLKRKVIDFAVKQVNDKTDIDITYEQHKNGRKIIGFTFVVTQKSKKN' A
#
# COMPACT_ATOMS: atom_id res chain seq x y z
N MET A 1 10.04 6.09 1.35
CA MET A 1 8.85 6.33 0.52
C MET A 1 9.04 5.56 -0.77
N PHE A 2 8.03 4.80 -1.19
CA PHE A 2 7.96 4.17 -2.49
C PHE A 2 7.19 5.08 -3.44
N ASP A 3 7.77 5.38 -4.60
CA ASP A 3 7.06 6.09 -5.65
C ASP A 3 5.98 5.20 -6.28
N ILE A 4 4.98 5.81 -6.90
CA ILE A 4 3.84 5.04 -7.43
C ILE A 4 4.24 4.04 -8.51
N ASP A 5 5.21 4.43 -9.34
CA ASP A 5 5.71 3.60 -10.44
C ASP A 5 6.54 2.43 -9.91
N GLU A 6 7.42 2.69 -8.94
CA GLU A 6 8.20 1.65 -8.26
C GLU A 6 7.27 0.63 -7.57
N LEU A 7 6.20 1.11 -6.92
CA LEU A 7 5.24 0.26 -6.25
C LEU A 7 4.48 -0.65 -7.23
N ARG A 8 4.06 -0.10 -8.37
CA ARG A 8 3.42 -0.88 -9.44
C ARG A 8 4.34 -1.96 -9.98
N ASN A 9 5.60 -1.59 -10.24
CA ASN A 9 6.61 -2.52 -10.73
C ASN A 9 6.86 -3.68 -9.75
N ARG A 10 7.07 -3.37 -8.47
CA ARG A 10 7.29 -4.39 -7.42
C ARG A 10 6.10 -5.32 -7.21
N LEU A 11 4.88 -4.83 -7.41
CA LEU A 11 3.65 -5.61 -7.28
C LEU A 11 3.29 -6.37 -8.56
N GLY A 12 4.10 -6.23 -9.63
CA GLY A 12 3.82 -6.86 -10.93
C GLY A 12 2.58 -6.30 -11.61
N VAL A 13 2.14 -5.09 -11.25
CA VAL A 13 0.97 -4.44 -11.84
C VAL A 13 1.39 -3.85 -13.19
N ILE A 14 0.81 -4.39 -14.26
CA ILE A 14 1.04 -3.91 -15.62
C ILE A 14 0.52 -2.47 -15.74
N ASN A 15 1.18 -1.62 -16.52
CA ASN A 15 0.90 -0.18 -16.62
C ASN A 15 -0.57 0.21 -16.92
N ASP A 16 -1.36 -0.69 -17.52
CA ASP A 16 -2.78 -0.45 -17.84
C ASP A 16 -3.74 -0.97 -16.76
N GLU A 17 -3.25 -1.77 -15.81
CA GLU A 17 -4.06 -2.27 -14.70
C GLU A 17 -4.21 -1.18 -13.62
N TYR A 18 -5.45 -0.97 -13.19
CA TYR A 18 -5.80 0.06 -12.20
C TYR A 18 -5.31 1.48 -12.60
N PRO A 19 -5.77 2.00 -13.75
CA PRO A 19 -5.30 3.28 -14.28
C PRO A 19 -5.67 4.45 -13.35
N ARG A 20 -6.77 4.31 -12.61
CA ARG A 20 -7.18 5.28 -11.59
C ARG A 20 -6.50 4.96 -10.26
N MET A 21 -5.88 5.98 -9.68
CA MET A 21 -5.26 5.90 -8.34
C MET A 21 -6.22 5.40 -7.26
N GLU A 22 -7.50 5.80 -7.32
CA GLU A 22 -8.53 5.30 -6.41
C GLU A 22 -8.67 3.77 -6.48
N THR A 23 -8.70 3.23 -7.70
CA THR A 23 -8.85 1.79 -7.90
C THR A 23 -7.61 1.04 -7.45
N LEU A 24 -6.41 1.55 -7.75
CA LEU A 24 -5.15 0.98 -7.28
C LEU A 24 -5.10 0.96 -5.75
N LYS A 25 -5.46 2.09 -5.10
CA LYS A 25 -5.51 2.20 -3.65
C LYS A 25 -6.47 1.17 -3.06
N ARG A 26 -7.71 1.13 -3.54
CA ARG A 26 -8.76 0.25 -2.97
C ARG A 26 -8.50 -1.24 -3.22
N LYS A 27 -8.04 -1.60 -4.43
CA LYS A 27 -7.93 -3.01 -4.85
C LYS A 27 -6.58 -3.63 -4.51
N VAL A 28 -5.53 -2.83 -4.42
CA VAL A 28 -4.18 -3.31 -4.20
C VAL A 28 -3.69 -2.93 -2.81
N ILE A 29 -3.63 -1.62 -2.50
CA ILE A 29 -3.00 -1.14 -1.26
C ILE A 29 -3.85 -1.48 -0.03
N ASP A 30 -5.10 -1.02 0.02
CA ASP A 30 -6.01 -1.27 1.14
C ASP A 30 -6.28 -2.76 1.33
N PHE A 31 -6.40 -3.51 0.21
CA PHE A 31 -6.59 -4.94 0.25
C PHE A 31 -5.39 -5.68 0.84
N ALA A 32 -4.16 -5.36 0.41
CA ALA A 32 -2.94 -5.96 0.93
C ALA A 32 -2.73 -5.62 2.41
N VAL A 33 -2.93 -4.36 2.79
CA VAL A 33 -2.84 -3.90 4.19
C VAL A 33 -3.80 -4.66 5.08
N LYS A 34 -5.07 -4.79 4.65
CA LYS A 34 -6.07 -5.57 5.38
C LYS A 34 -5.65 -7.04 5.51
N GLN A 35 -5.17 -7.66 4.43
CA GLN A 35 -4.74 -9.07 4.49
C GLN A 35 -3.56 -9.29 5.43
N VAL A 36 -2.55 -8.42 5.40
CA VAL A 36 -1.40 -8.51 6.31
C VAL A 36 -1.88 -8.35 7.76
N ASN A 37 -2.70 -7.33 8.04
CA ASN A 37 -3.22 -7.09 9.38
C ASN A 37 -4.18 -8.18 9.87
N ASP A 38 -4.83 -8.93 8.99
CA ASP A 38 -5.74 -10.00 9.37
C ASP A 38 -5.02 -11.36 9.54
N LYS A 39 -4.04 -11.64 8.67
CA LYS A 39 -3.47 -12.99 8.51
C LYS A 39 -2.06 -13.17 9.04
N THR A 40 -1.45 -12.13 9.63
CA THR A 40 -0.06 -12.19 10.08
C THR A 40 0.10 -11.58 11.48
N ASP A 41 1.22 -11.89 12.13
CA ASP A 41 1.63 -11.30 13.43
C ASP A 41 2.23 -9.89 13.30
N ILE A 42 2.10 -9.24 12.15
CA ILE A 42 2.53 -7.86 11.95
C ILE A 42 1.32 -6.95 11.67
N ASP A 43 1.45 -5.70 12.08
CA ASP A 43 0.54 -4.62 11.72
C ASP A 43 1.24 -3.69 10.73
N ILE A 44 0.58 -3.40 9.62
CA ILE A 44 1.05 -2.50 8.58
C ILE A 44 0.06 -1.35 8.44
N THR A 45 0.62 -0.16 8.36
CA THR A 45 -0.09 1.08 8.02
C THR A 45 0.65 1.79 6.89
N TYR A 46 0.00 2.77 6.27
CA TYR A 46 0.63 3.53 5.21
C TYR A 46 0.24 5.00 5.25
N GLU A 47 1.18 5.85 4.84
CA GLU A 47 0.99 7.26 4.61
C GLU A 47 1.06 7.55 3.11
N GLN A 48 0.08 8.31 2.62
CA GLN A 48 0.01 8.72 1.22
C GLN A 48 0.73 10.06 1.02
N HIS A 49 1.65 10.12 0.06
CA HIS A 49 2.39 11.34 -0.30
C HIS A 49 1.76 11.97 -1.54
N LYS A 50 1.44 13.26 -1.45
CA LYS A 50 0.78 14.00 -2.53
C LYS A 50 1.62 15.18 -2.99
N ASN A 51 1.65 15.39 -4.31
CA ASN A 51 2.10 16.63 -4.92
C ASN A 51 0.87 17.34 -5.53
N GLY A 52 0.36 18.34 -4.80
CA GLY A 52 -0.93 18.95 -5.10
C GLY A 52 -2.08 17.93 -5.03
N ARG A 53 -2.78 17.75 -6.16
CA ARG A 53 -3.90 16.79 -6.27
C ARG A 53 -3.46 15.35 -6.61
N LYS A 54 -2.20 15.15 -7.01
CA LYS A 54 -1.70 13.84 -7.45
C LYS A 54 -1.05 13.11 -6.27
N ILE A 55 -1.39 11.84 -6.08
CA ILE A 55 -0.64 10.95 -5.19
C ILE A 55 0.61 10.52 -5.95
N ILE A 56 1.78 10.76 -5.36
CA ILE A 56 3.09 10.44 -5.96
C ILE A 56 3.71 9.19 -5.34
N GLY A 57 3.29 8.79 -4.15
CA GLY A 57 3.81 7.58 -3.54
C GLY A 57 3.27 7.30 -2.15
N PHE A 58 3.82 6.27 -1.52
CA PHE A 58 3.39 5.75 -0.23
C PHE A 58 4.59 5.41 0.65
N THR A 59 4.48 5.68 1.95
CA THR A 59 5.40 5.15 2.96
C THR A 59 4.64 4.13 3.78
N PHE A 60 5.17 2.92 3.87
CA PHE A 60 4.60 1.86 4.70
C PHE A 60 5.33 1.80 6.03
N VAL A 61 4.57 1.67 7.11
CA VAL A 61 5.09 1.48 8.46
C VAL A 61 4.64 0.10 8.90
N VAL A 62 5.60 -0.77 9.21
CA VAL A 62 5.37 -2.12 9.69
C VAL A 62 5.80 -2.21 11.14
N THR A 63 4.92 -2.75 11.97
CA THR A 63 5.17 -3.00 13.38
C THR A 63 4.84 -4.45 13.70
N GLN A 64 5.51 -5.02 14.70
CA GLN A 64 5.16 -6.36 15.16
C GLN A 64 3.99 -6.27 16.13
N LYS A 65 2.99 -7.12 15.98
CA LYS A 65 1.92 -7.21 16.96
C LYS A 65 2.51 -7.78 18.25
N SER A 66 2.32 -7.04 19.33
CA SER A 66 2.56 -7.59 20.66
C SER A 66 1.68 -8.82 20.80
N LYS A 67 2.28 -9.99 21.04
CA LYS A 67 1.51 -11.16 21.49
C LYS A 67 0.73 -10.70 22.72
N LYS A 68 -0.60 -10.69 22.63
CA LYS A 68 -1.44 -10.61 23.84
C LYS A 68 -1.10 -11.87 24.63
N ASN A 69 -0.35 -11.70 25.73
CA ASN A 69 -0.22 -12.71 26.77
C ASN A 69 -1.61 -13.08 27.31
#